data_AF-A0A8J5QU96-F1
#
_entry.id   AF-A0A8J5QU96-F1
#
_cell.length_a   1.000
_cell.length_b   1.000
_cell.length_c   1.000
_cell.angle_alpha   90.00
_cell.angle_beta   90.00
_cell.angle_gamma   90.00
#
_symmetry.space_group_name_H-M   'P 1'
#
loop_
_entity.id
_entity.type
_entity.pdbx_description
1 polymer ?
#
loop_
_entity_poly.entity_id
_entity_poly.type
_entity_poly.pdbx_seq_one_letter_code
_entity_poly.pdbx_strand_id
1 'polypeptide(L)'
;MAAFWTLGNLFVAGLAWLIIPHDIGITSTSFTFNSWRIFLLICAAPSFIVAGLLLLLPESPKYLLSRGRYDEALNIFRNIYAINTGKSRESYMVKELILDDFGNSKNVVEPIKSTGGTIASGGGTKDNNNKKKNKYKIMFGDIMDNSKQLFVSPILRFTVISIVINFTFHIGYYGLMMWFPELFNRFDLFNQLFSTLSSGACSVGLYFVYNKVHNVIVSAFFSGVISCGNAALDCLITEVFPTNLRATGIAISMVAARLGGIIGNIVIAQLLDMYCPAPTFIVAALLIGGGLLSLFLPNTTREPLS
;
A
#
# COMPACT_ATOMS: atom_id res chain seq x y z
N MET A 1 -11.80 -1.06 -3.49
CA MET A 1 -10.34 -0.86 -3.63
C MET A 1 -9.78 -1.62 -4.84
N ALA A 2 -10.01 -2.93 -4.95
CA ALA A 2 -9.47 -3.76 -6.04
C ALA A 2 -9.79 -3.27 -7.48
N ALA A 3 -11.02 -2.80 -7.75
CA ALA A 3 -11.41 -2.32 -9.09
C ALA A 3 -10.65 -1.06 -9.55
N PHE A 4 -10.26 -0.17 -8.63
CA PHE A 4 -9.47 1.02 -8.98
C PHE A 4 -8.03 0.64 -9.36
N TRP A 5 -7.47 -0.38 -8.71
CA TRP A 5 -6.14 -0.89 -9.03
C TRP A 5 -6.08 -1.50 -10.44
N THR A 6 -7.07 -2.33 -10.80
CA THR A 6 -7.13 -2.95 -12.13
C THR A 6 -7.38 -1.92 -13.22
N LEU A 7 -8.31 -0.97 -13.00
CA LEU A 7 -8.56 0.13 -13.93
C LEU A 7 -7.32 1.03 -14.11
N GLY A 8 -6.57 1.27 -13.02
CA GLY A 8 -5.30 1.99 -13.05
C GLY A 8 -4.26 1.30 -13.92
N ASN A 9 -4.08 -0.02 -13.77
CA ASN A 9 -3.15 -0.78 -14.62
C ASN A 9 -3.55 -0.76 -16.10
N LEU A 10 -4.86 -0.87 -16.40
CA LEU A 10 -5.36 -0.77 -17.77
C LEU A 10 -5.10 0.63 -18.37
N PHE A 11 -5.33 1.67 -17.58
CA PHE A 11 -5.06 3.05 -17.97
C PHE A 11 -3.57 3.28 -18.25
N VAL A 12 -2.69 2.80 -17.36
CA VAL A 12 -1.23 2.90 -17.53
C VAL A 12 -0.76 2.13 -18.78
N ALA A 13 -1.27 0.91 -19.00
CA ALA A 13 -0.96 0.12 -20.19
C ALA A 13 -1.43 0.82 -21.49
N GLY A 14 -2.63 1.40 -21.48
CA GLY A 14 -3.17 2.18 -22.60
C GLY A 14 -2.33 3.43 -22.91
N LEU A 15 -1.90 4.16 -21.88
CA LEU A 15 -1.00 5.31 -22.03
C LEU A 15 0.38 4.88 -22.55
N ALA A 16 0.93 3.78 -22.05
CA ALA A 16 2.21 3.26 -22.50
C ALA A 16 2.17 2.91 -24.00
N TRP A 17 1.10 2.22 -24.42
CA TRP A 17 0.89 1.87 -25.83
C TRP A 17 0.72 3.10 -26.72
N LEU A 18 0.12 4.18 -26.22
CA LEU A 18 -0.05 5.42 -26.98
C LEU A 18 1.25 6.24 -27.08
N ILE A 19 2.03 6.33 -26.00
CA ILE A 19 3.14 7.30 -25.89
C ILE A 19 4.48 6.71 -26.33
N ILE A 20 4.78 5.46 -25.95
CA ILE A 20 6.10 4.85 -26.18
C ILE A 20 6.45 4.68 -27.66
N PRO A 21 5.53 4.26 -28.55
CA PRO A 21 5.84 4.04 -29.96
C PRO A 21 6.10 5.31 -30.77
N HIS A 22 5.72 6.48 -30.25
CA HIS A 22 6.00 7.74 -30.91
C HIS A 22 7.34 8.30 -30.43
N ASP A 23 8.23 8.70 -31.34
CA ASP A 23 9.52 9.34 -31.03
C ASP A 23 9.34 10.82 -30.60
N ILE A 24 8.48 11.06 -29.62
CA ILE A 24 8.22 12.38 -29.07
C ILE A 24 9.30 12.67 -28.03
N GLY A 25 10.19 13.60 -28.36
CA GLY A 25 11.26 13.98 -27.47
C GLY A 25 12.00 15.23 -27.89
N ILE A 26 12.54 15.95 -26.91
CA ILE A 26 13.41 17.10 -27.16
C ILE A 26 14.84 16.61 -27.01
N THR A 27 15.58 16.61 -28.11
CA THR A 27 17.01 16.32 -28.11
C THR A 27 17.77 17.64 -28.08
N SER A 28 18.43 17.92 -26.96
CA SER A 28 19.40 19.01 -26.85
C SER A 28 20.82 18.42 -26.83
N THR A 29 21.83 19.23 -27.13
CA THR A 29 23.25 18.83 -27.20
C THR A 29 23.79 18.22 -25.89
N SER A 30 23.13 18.45 -24.75
CA SER A 30 23.53 17.88 -23.44
C SER A 30 22.50 16.92 -22.82
N PHE A 31 21.26 16.89 -23.31
CA PHE A 31 20.19 16.12 -22.67
C PHE A 31 19.14 15.65 -23.68
N THR A 32 18.84 14.35 -23.65
CA THR A 32 17.81 13.73 -24.49
C THR A 32 16.58 13.40 -23.64
N PHE A 33 15.49 14.10 -23.93
CA PHE A 33 14.21 13.85 -23.27
C PHE A 33 13.34 12.96 -24.16
N ASN A 34 13.31 11.66 -23.87
CA ASN A 34 12.63 10.65 -24.70
C ASN A 34 11.17 10.42 -24.26
N SER A 35 10.39 9.76 -25.12
CA SER A 35 8.97 9.45 -24.93
C SER A 35 8.67 8.69 -23.63
N TRP A 36 9.54 7.78 -23.20
CA TRP A 36 9.37 7.06 -21.93
C TRP A 36 9.44 7.99 -20.71
N ARG A 37 10.21 9.09 -20.78
CA ARG A 37 10.26 10.09 -19.69
C ARG A 37 8.99 10.93 -19.66
N ILE A 38 8.44 11.27 -20.83
CA ILE A 38 7.12 11.93 -20.95
C ILE A 38 6.03 11.05 -20.35
N PHE A 39 6.03 9.76 -20.68
CA PHE A 39 5.13 8.77 -20.09
C PHE A 39 5.21 8.76 -18.56
N LEU A 40 6.41 8.72 -17.98
CA LEU A 40 6.59 8.77 -16.52
C LEU A 40 6.05 10.07 -15.89
N LEU A 41 6.24 11.22 -16.55
CA LEU A 41 5.68 12.49 -16.06
C LEU A 41 4.15 12.49 -16.05
N ILE A 42 3.53 11.98 -17.11
CA ILE A 42 2.06 11.87 -17.20
C ILE A 42 1.53 10.92 -16.12
N CYS A 43 2.20 9.78 -15.90
CA CYS A 43 1.85 8.86 -14.83
C CYS A 43 2.00 9.46 -13.43
N ALA A 44 2.94 10.40 -13.23
CA ALA A 44 3.15 11.07 -11.95
C ALA A 44 2.14 12.20 -11.67
N ALA A 45 1.56 12.80 -12.71
CA ALA A 45 0.67 13.96 -12.57
C ALA A 45 -0.55 13.72 -11.65
N PRO A 46 -1.29 12.59 -11.75
CA PRO A 46 -2.38 12.29 -10.82
C PRO A 46 -1.93 12.25 -9.35
N SER A 47 -0.72 11.75 -9.07
CA SER A 47 -0.17 11.71 -7.71
C SER A 47 0.07 13.11 -7.14
N PHE A 48 0.56 14.05 -7.95
CA PHE A 48 0.74 15.45 -7.54
C PHE A 48 -0.59 16.17 -7.36
N ILE A 49 -1.57 15.91 -8.23
CA ILE A 49 -2.93 16.47 -8.08
C ILE A 49 -3.54 16.02 -6.76
N VAL A 50 -3.48 14.72 -6.46
CA VAL A 50 -3.97 14.17 -5.18
C VAL A 50 -3.21 14.77 -4.00
N ALA A 51 -1.88 14.90 -4.07
CA ALA A 51 -1.10 15.53 -3.02
C ALA A 51 -1.54 16.99 -2.75
N GLY A 52 -1.82 17.76 -3.81
CA GLY A 52 -2.38 19.11 -3.69
C GLY A 52 -3.78 19.12 -3.07
N LEU A 53 -4.66 18.21 -3.51
CA LEU A 53 -6.01 18.08 -2.96
C LEU A 53 -6.01 17.66 -1.48
N LEU A 54 -5.05 16.84 -1.04
CA LEU A 54 -4.90 16.46 0.37
C LEU A 54 -4.59 17.67 1.26
N LEU A 55 -3.88 18.68 0.75
CA LEU A 55 -3.62 19.92 1.50
C LEU A 55 -4.88 20.78 1.68
N LEU A 56 -5.91 20.57 0.87
CA LEU A 56 -7.19 21.27 0.95
C LEU A 56 -8.21 20.55 1.83
N LEU A 57 -7.97 19.29 2.19
CA LEU A 57 -8.88 18.52 3.03
C LEU A 57 -8.84 19.03 4.48
N PRO A 58 -10.00 19.27 5.11
CA PRO A 58 -10.04 19.60 6.52
C PRO A 58 -9.54 18.41 7.36
N GLU A 59 -8.94 18.72 8.51
CA GLU A 59 -8.51 17.72 9.48
C GLU A 59 -9.67 16.81 9.88
N SER A 60 -9.40 15.52 10.16
CA SER A 60 -10.48 14.58 10.46
C SER A 60 -11.20 14.92 11.78
N PRO A 61 -12.55 14.84 11.85
CA PRO A 61 -13.29 15.09 13.09
C PRO A 61 -12.83 14.23 14.27
N LYS A 62 -12.49 12.97 14.01
CA LYS A 62 -11.98 12.04 15.03
C LYS A 62 -10.66 12.51 15.64
N TYR A 63 -9.75 13.04 14.83
CA TYR A 63 -8.48 13.61 15.32
C TYR A 63 -8.69 14.89 16.14
N LEU A 64 -9.64 15.74 15.72
CA LEU A 64 -9.97 16.94 16.50
C LEU A 64 -10.55 16.58 17.86
N LEU A 65 -11.44 15.59 17.91
CA LEU A 65 -12.00 15.08 19.16
C LEU A 65 -10.93 14.47 20.08
N SER A 66 -10.00 13.65 19.56
CA SER A 66 -8.93 13.07 20.39
C SER A 66 -7.93 14.09 20.94
N ARG A 67 -7.87 15.29 20.34
CA ARG A 67 -7.08 16.44 20.80
C ARG A 67 -7.87 17.39 21.71
N GLY A 68 -9.12 17.06 22.06
CA GLY A 68 -9.98 17.91 22.88
C GLY A 68 -10.54 19.14 22.16
N ARG A 69 -10.46 19.21 20.82
CA ARG A 69 -10.95 20.33 19.99
C ARG A 69 -12.38 20.06 19.53
N TYR A 70 -13.32 20.00 20.48
CA TYR A 70 -14.72 19.61 20.24
C TYR A 70 -15.48 20.58 19.32
N ASP A 71 -15.29 21.89 19.48
CA ASP A 71 -15.99 22.90 18.68
C ASP A 71 -15.65 22.83 17.19
N GLU A 72 -14.37 22.60 16.88
CA GLU A 72 -13.92 22.46 15.50
C GLU A 72 -14.45 21.18 14.86
N ALA A 73 -14.46 20.08 15.60
CA ALA A 73 -15.07 18.82 15.15
C ALA A 73 -16.57 19.01 14.86
N LEU A 74 -17.29 19.71 15.73
CA LEU A 74 -18.71 20.01 15.56
C LEU A 74 -18.97 20.87 14.31
N ASN A 75 -18.09 21.85 14.03
CA ASN A 75 -18.20 22.67 12.83
C ASN A 75 -18.01 21.85 11.54
N ILE A 76 -17.12 20.85 11.54
CA ILE A 76 -16.97 19.93 10.41
C ILE A 76 -18.24 19.09 10.23
N PHE A 77 -18.82 18.55 11.30
CA PHE A 77 -20.09 17.81 11.21
C PHE A 77 -21.24 18.67 10.67
N ARG A 78 -21.35 19.93 11.11
CA ARG A 78 -22.33 20.89 10.56
C ARG A 78 -22.12 21.12 9.06
N ASN A 79 -20.87 21.20 8.61
CA ASN A 79 -20.56 21.36 7.19
C ASN A 79 -20.92 20.11 6.37
N ILE A 80 -20.60 18.91 6.88
CA ILE A 80 -20.99 17.63 6.25
C ILE A 80 -22.51 17.53 6.16
N TYR A 81 -23.23 17.88 7.23
CA TYR A 81 -24.68 17.90 7.26
C TYR A 81 -25.28 18.83 6.20
N ALA A 82 -24.76 20.07 6.10
CA ALA A 82 -25.24 21.05 5.12
C ALA A 82 -25.00 20.58 3.67
N ILE A 83 -23.85 19.96 3.39
CA ILE A 83 -23.54 19.40 2.06
C ILE A 83 -24.45 18.22 1.72
N ASN A 84 -24.67 17.30 2.65
CA ASN A 84 -25.44 16.08 2.39
C ASN A 84 -26.96 16.33 2.34
N THR A 85 -27.48 17.31 3.09
CA THR A 85 -28.92 17.57 3.20
C THR A 85 -29.40 18.82 2.49
N GLY A 86 -28.48 19.73 2.12
CA GLY A 86 -28.81 21.04 1.56
C GLY A 86 -29.42 22.04 2.56
N LYS A 87 -29.55 21.68 3.84
CA LYS A 87 -30.11 22.54 4.89
C LYS A 87 -29.05 23.43 5.54
N SER A 88 -29.47 24.49 6.24
CA SER A 88 -28.53 25.42 6.90
C SER A 88 -27.75 24.73 8.02
N ARG A 89 -26.53 25.22 8.27
CA ARG A 89 -25.63 24.69 9.31
C ARG A 89 -26.21 24.82 10.71
N GLU A 90 -27.08 25.82 10.96
CA GLU A 90 -27.72 26.01 12.27
C GLU A 90 -28.83 24.99 12.56
N SER A 91 -29.37 24.32 11.54
CA SER A 91 -30.41 23.29 11.71
C SER A 91 -29.87 21.94 12.19
N TYR A 92 -28.55 21.83 12.39
CA TYR A 92 -27.90 20.63 12.90
C TYR A 92 -28.23 20.42 14.39
N MET A 93 -28.92 19.33 14.71
CA MET A 93 -29.48 19.06 16.04
C MET A 93 -28.43 18.73 17.12
N VAL A 94 -27.26 18.23 16.75
CA VAL A 94 -26.23 17.82 17.72
C VAL A 94 -25.47 19.05 18.22
N LYS A 95 -25.43 19.23 19.54
CA LYS A 95 -24.80 20.39 20.20
C LYS A 95 -23.46 20.05 20.85
N GLU A 96 -23.27 18.80 21.24
CA GLU A 96 -22.08 18.35 21.97
C GLU A 96 -21.66 16.96 21.46
N LEU A 97 -20.35 16.71 21.45
CA LEU A 97 -19.75 15.46 20.97
C LEU A 97 -19.01 14.82 22.14
N ILE A 98 -19.39 13.60 22.49
CA ILE A 98 -18.76 12.82 23.55
C ILE A 98 -17.87 11.77 22.89
N LEU A 99 -16.67 11.58 23.42
CA LEU A 99 -15.76 10.50 23.04
C LEU A 99 -15.87 9.43 24.13
N ASP A 100 -16.38 8.25 23.78
CA ASP A 100 -16.25 7.07 24.65
C ASP A 100 -14.78 6.63 24.61
N ASP A 101 -14.07 6.85 25.72
CA ASP A 101 -12.67 6.52 25.88
C ASP A 101 -12.50 4.99 25.84
N PHE A 102 -11.97 4.45 24.75
CA PHE A 102 -11.54 3.05 24.68
C PHE A 102 -10.29 2.87 25.55
N GLY A 103 -10.49 2.61 26.84
CA GLY A 103 -9.57 1.90 27.71
C GLY A 103 -8.19 2.55 27.97
N ASN A 104 -8.13 3.36 29.02
CA ASN A 104 -7.01 3.42 29.97
C ASN A 104 -5.63 3.77 29.38
N SER A 105 -5.38 5.05 29.12
CA SER A 105 -4.04 5.62 29.28
C SER A 105 -4.10 6.77 30.25
N LYS A 106 -3.72 6.48 31.51
CA LYS A 106 -3.38 7.47 32.53
C LYS A 106 -2.19 8.31 32.05
N ASN A 107 -2.46 9.29 31.19
CA ASN A 107 -1.66 10.49 30.96
C ASN A 107 -2.61 11.53 30.39
N VAL A 108 -3.58 11.93 31.22
CA VAL A 108 -4.35 13.16 31.01
C VAL A 108 -3.33 14.29 31.01
N VAL A 109 -2.91 14.71 29.81
CA VAL A 109 -2.39 16.06 29.64
C VAL A 109 -3.57 16.96 29.98
N GLU A 110 -3.50 17.59 31.15
CA GLU A 110 -4.53 18.50 31.62
C GLU A 110 -4.83 19.56 30.54
N PRO A 111 -6.10 19.95 30.40
CA PRO A 111 -6.47 21.05 29.52
C PRO A 111 -5.75 22.32 30.01
N ILE A 112 -4.93 22.92 29.14
CA ILE A 112 -4.30 24.21 29.40
C ILE A 112 -5.43 25.22 29.65
N LYS A 113 -5.67 25.53 30.92
CA LYS A 113 -6.52 26.65 31.33
C LYS A 113 -5.87 27.93 30.81
N SER A 114 -6.49 28.53 29.81
CA SER A 114 -6.26 29.93 29.42
C SER A 114 -6.79 30.83 30.54
N THR A 115 -5.98 31.07 31.56
CA THR A 115 -6.24 32.14 32.52
C THR A 115 -5.85 33.46 31.88
N GLY A 116 -6.83 34.35 31.71
CA GLY A 116 -6.63 35.70 31.20
C GLY A 116 -5.64 36.50 32.05
N GLY A 117 -4.85 37.33 31.38
CA GLY A 117 -3.92 38.26 32.02
C GLY A 117 -3.07 38.99 30.99
N THR A 118 -3.56 40.17 30.58
CA THR A 118 -2.81 41.39 30.20
C THR A 118 -1.61 41.30 29.25
N ILE A 119 -1.83 41.89 28.06
CA ILE A 119 -0.95 42.76 27.26
C ILE A 119 0.51 42.88 27.77
N ALA A 120 1.44 42.25 27.05
CA ALA A 120 2.78 42.79 26.83
C ALA A 120 3.29 42.35 25.45
N SER A 121 3.63 43.37 24.67
CA SER A 121 4.12 43.31 23.30
C SER A 121 5.55 42.76 23.23
N GLY A 122 5.86 41.99 22.17
CA GLY A 122 7.23 41.77 21.70
C GLY A 122 7.71 40.31 21.67
N GLY A 123 8.06 39.82 20.47
CA GLY A 123 8.91 38.62 20.31
C GLY A 123 8.36 37.46 19.45
N GLY A 124 7.52 37.72 18.44
CA GLY A 124 6.96 36.69 17.58
C GLY A 124 7.95 36.14 16.54
N THR A 125 8.76 35.13 16.89
CA THR A 125 9.32 34.18 15.89
C THR A 125 9.84 32.88 16.47
N LYS A 126 10.38 32.86 17.71
CA LYS A 126 11.03 31.66 18.28
C LYS A 126 10.04 30.62 18.85
N ASP A 127 8.89 31.04 19.37
CA ASP A 127 7.90 30.12 19.98
C ASP A 127 7.19 29.21 18.97
N ASN A 128 7.00 29.66 17.73
CA ASN A 128 6.31 28.87 16.71
C ASN A 128 7.17 27.71 16.18
N ASN A 129 8.50 27.89 16.13
CA ASN A 129 9.44 26.83 15.73
C ASN A 129 9.62 25.77 16.82
N ASN A 130 9.59 26.16 18.10
CA ASN A 130 9.61 25.20 19.21
C ASN A 130 8.31 24.41 19.33
N LYS A 131 7.14 25.04 19.14
CA LYS A 131 5.84 24.32 19.04
C LYS A 131 5.79 23.36 17.85
N LYS A 132 6.28 23.76 16.67
CA LYS A 132 6.37 22.87 15.48
C LYS A 132 7.35 21.72 15.67
N LYS A 133 8.56 21.96 16.21
CA LYS A 133 9.53 20.90 16.54
C LYS A 133 8.94 19.90 17.55
N ASN A 134 8.21 20.38 18.56
CA ASN A 134 7.52 19.50 19.50
C ASN A 134 6.41 18.69 18.81
N LYS A 135 5.64 19.29 17.89
CA LYS A 135 4.57 18.59 17.15
C LYS A 135 5.08 17.38 16.36
N TYR A 136 6.15 17.54 15.58
CA TYR A 136 6.72 16.41 14.82
C TYR A 136 7.35 15.36 15.73
N LYS A 137 8.05 15.78 16.80
CA LYS A 137 8.63 14.85 17.77
C LYS A 137 7.56 14.01 18.47
N ILE A 138 6.44 14.62 18.87
CA ILE A 138 5.29 13.93 19.46
C ILE A 138 4.67 12.97 18.43
N MET A 139 4.45 13.42 17.19
CA MET A 139 3.88 12.58 16.14
C MET A 139 4.76 11.36 15.79
N PHE A 140 6.08 11.53 15.72
CA PHE A 140 7.01 10.40 15.55
C PHE A 140 7.04 9.48 16.77
N GLY A 141 6.90 10.03 17.98
CA GLY A 141 6.72 9.25 19.21
C GLY A 141 5.46 8.38 19.14
N ASP A 142 4.32 8.98 18.79
CA ASP A 142 3.03 8.27 18.64
C ASP A 142 3.11 7.16 17.58
N ILE A 143 3.78 7.41 16.45
CA ILE A 143 4.01 6.39 15.40
C ILE A 143 4.85 5.24 15.94
N MET A 144 5.93 5.55 16.65
CA MET A 144 6.83 4.56 17.23
C MET A 144 6.11 3.70 18.28
N ASP A 145 5.30 4.32 19.14
CA ASP A 145 4.58 3.61 20.19
C ASP A 145 3.48 2.72 19.63
N ASN A 146 2.72 3.19 18.65
CA ASN A 146 1.76 2.35 17.91
C ASN A 146 2.44 1.19 17.17
N SER A 147 3.63 1.43 16.61
CA SER A 147 4.40 0.38 15.94
C SER A 147 4.89 -0.66 16.94
N LYS A 148 5.35 -0.25 18.12
CA LYS A 148 5.77 -1.18 19.19
C LYS A 148 4.61 -2.05 19.67
N GLN A 149 3.42 -1.48 19.83
CA GLN A 149 2.24 -2.23 20.27
C GLN A 149 1.94 -3.44 19.38
N LEU A 150 2.20 -3.34 18.06
CA LEU A 150 2.05 -4.44 17.12
C LEU A 150 2.97 -5.65 17.38
N PHE A 151 4.10 -5.43 18.04
CA PHE A 151 5.09 -6.47 18.34
C PHE A 151 4.99 -6.97 19.79
N VAL A 152 3.90 -6.66 20.50
CA VAL A 152 3.63 -7.18 21.83
C VAL A 152 2.60 -8.32 21.77
N SER A 153 2.72 -9.30 22.66
CA SER A 153 1.72 -10.37 22.83
C SER A 153 0.38 -9.77 23.30
N PRO A 154 -0.80 -10.18 22.77
CA PRO A 154 -1.10 -11.37 21.97
C PRO A 154 -1.10 -11.17 20.44
N ILE A 155 -0.98 -9.93 19.93
CA ILE A 155 -1.09 -9.63 18.50
C ILE A 155 0.19 -9.89 17.70
N LEU A 156 1.34 -10.01 18.37
CA LEU A 156 2.64 -10.31 17.76
C LEU A 156 2.60 -11.48 16.78
N ARG A 157 1.93 -12.59 17.12
CA ARG A 157 1.85 -13.77 16.24
C ARG A 157 1.18 -13.42 14.90
N PHE A 158 0.13 -12.61 14.94
CA PHE A 158 -0.60 -12.19 13.76
C PHE A 158 0.22 -11.22 12.93
N THR A 159 0.87 -10.24 13.58
CA THR A 159 1.79 -9.31 12.93
C THR A 159 2.91 -10.04 12.18
N VAL A 160 3.57 -11.01 12.81
CA VAL A 160 4.66 -11.78 12.20
C VAL A 160 4.16 -12.60 11.02
N ILE A 161 3.04 -13.32 11.18
CA ILE A 161 2.45 -14.10 10.09
C ILE A 161 2.08 -13.19 8.91
N SER A 162 1.42 -12.06 9.15
CA SER A 162 1.05 -11.09 8.10
C SER A 162 2.28 -10.52 7.38
N ILE A 163 3.36 -10.21 8.10
CA ILE A 163 4.62 -9.73 7.50
C ILE A 163 5.25 -10.81 6.60
N VAL A 164 5.34 -12.06 7.09
CA VAL A 164 5.94 -13.17 6.32
C VAL A 164 5.12 -13.46 5.06
N ILE A 165 3.79 -13.51 5.18
CA ILE A 165 2.90 -13.72 4.03
C ILE A 165 3.08 -12.58 3.01
N ASN A 166 3.06 -11.31 3.45
CA ASN A 166 3.22 -10.16 2.56
C ASN A 166 4.56 -10.17 1.84
N PHE A 167 5.64 -10.42 2.57
CA PHE A 167 6.99 -10.44 2.04
C PHE A 167 7.14 -11.54 0.97
N THR A 168 6.71 -12.75 1.31
CA THR A 168 6.80 -13.94 0.45
C THR A 168 5.94 -13.80 -0.80
N PHE A 169 4.71 -13.32 -0.63
CA PHE A 169 3.77 -13.10 -1.72
C PHE A 169 4.29 -12.04 -2.70
N HIS A 170 4.85 -10.93 -2.21
CA HIS A 170 5.32 -9.84 -3.06
C HIS A 170 6.66 -10.11 -3.75
N ILE A 171 7.51 -10.99 -3.20
CA ILE A 171 8.65 -11.56 -3.95
C ILE A 171 8.15 -12.25 -5.21
N GLY A 172 7.14 -13.12 -5.07
CA GLY A 172 6.56 -13.85 -6.20
C GLY A 172 5.82 -12.94 -7.18
N TYR A 173 5.00 -12.03 -6.65
CA TYR A 173 4.19 -11.14 -7.47
C TYR A 173 5.05 -10.17 -8.29
N TYR A 174 5.85 -9.30 -7.66
CA TYR A 174 6.62 -8.32 -8.41
C TYR A 174 7.84 -8.94 -9.10
N GLY A 175 8.51 -9.86 -8.41
CA GLY A 175 9.73 -10.49 -8.89
C GLY A 175 9.52 -11.41 -10.09
N LEU A 176 8.45 -12.20 -10.14
CA LEU A 176 8.23 -13.06 -11.31
C LEU A 176 7.48 -12.31 -12.44
N MET A 177 6.59 -11.38 -12.09
CA MET A 177 5.80 -10.64 -13.08
C MET A 177 6.66 -9.78 -14.02
N MET A 178 7.71 -9.14 -13.50
CA MET A 178 8.59 -8.31 -14.29
C MET A 178 9.39 -9.11 -15.34
N TRP A 179 9.72 -10.35 -14.99
CA TRP A 179 10.62 -11.19 -15.79
C TRP A 179 9.89 -12.22 -16.65
N PHE A 180 8.56 -12.33 -16.56
CA PHE A 180 7.77 -13.25 -17.37
C PHE A 180 8.09 -13.22 -18.87
N PRO A 181 8.13 -12.04 -19.53
CA PRO A 181 8.40 -11.99 -20.97
C PRO A 181 9.77 -12.56 -21.33
N GLU A 182 10.79 -12.23 -20.53
CA GLU A 182 12.17 -12.72 -20.71
C GLU A 182 12.27 -14.22 -20.41
N LEU A 183 11.63 -14.68 -19.34
CA LEU A 183 11.57 -16.08 -18.94
C LEU A 183 10.98 -16.94 -20.06
N PHE A 184 9.83 -16.56 -20.62
CA PHE A 184 9.21 -17.28 -21.74
C PHE A 184 10.07 -17.23 -23.00
N ASN A 185 10.67 -16.08 -23.32
CA ASN A 185 11.55 -15.95 -24.47
C ASN A 185 12.80 -16.85 -24.35
N ARG A 186 13.40 -16.95 -23.15
CA ARG A 186 14.53 -17.85 -22.87
C ARG A 186 14.10 -19.32 -22.85
N PHE A 187 12.93 -19.65 -22.34
CA PHE A 187 12.40 -21.02 -22.36
C PHE A 187 12.08 -21.52 -23.77
N ASP A 188 11.50 -20.67 -24.63
CA ASP A 188 11.24 -21.00 -26.03
C ASP A 188 12.57 -21.34 -26.75
N LEU A 189 13.63 -20.58 -26.47
CA LEU A 189 14.98 -20.84 -26.99
C LEU A 189 15.63 -22.11 -26.41
N PHE A 190 15.45 -22.35 -25.10
CA PHE A 190 15.98 -23.52 -24.39
C PHE A 190 15.29 -24.82 -24.83
N ASN A 191 13.97 -24.80 -25.01
CA ASN A 191 13.18 -25.93 -25.51
C ASN A 191 13.56 -26.29 -26.96
N GLN A 192 13.94 -25.31 -27.78
CA GLN A 192 14.47 -25.57 -29.13
C GLN A 192 15.88 -26.21 -29.11
N LEU A 193 16.70 -25.93 -28.08
CA LEU A 193 18.04 -26.49 -27.95
C LEU A 193 18.10 -27.86 -27.24
N PHE A 194 17.17 -28.16 -26.32
CA PHE A 194 17.25 -29.31 -25.40
C PHE A 194 16.11 -30.34 -25.55
N SER A 195 15.42 -30.36 -26.69
CA SER A 195 14.34 -31.31 -27.00
C SER A 195 14.87 -32.73 -27.29
N THR A 196 15.57 -33.38 -26.34
CA THR A 196 15.65 -34.86 -26.30
C THR A 196 16.03 -35.45 -24.94
N LEU A 197 16.39 -34.67 -23.92
CA LEU A 197 16.64 -35.24 -22.59
C LEU A 197 16.09 -34.32 -21.50
N SER A 198 15.14 -34.86 -20.73
CA SER A 198 14.56 -34.35 -19.47
C SER A 198 13.25 -33.54 -19.58
N SER A 199 12.17 -34.14 -19.07
CA SER A 199 11.26 -33.55 -18.05
C SER A 199 9.79 -34.01 -18.15
N GLY A 200 9.52 -35.29 -17.91
CA GLY A 200 8.15 -35.85 -17.88
C GLY A 200 7.17 -35.23 -16.86
N ALA A 201 7.60 -34.36 -15.95
CA ALA A 201 6.73 -33.66 -15.00
C ALA A 201 6.57 -32.15 -15.30
N CYS A 202 7.55 -31.52 -15.97
CA CYS A 202 7.47 -30.12 -16.39
C CYS A 202 6.72 -29.98 -17.74
N SER A 203 6.71 -31.05 -18.54
CA SER A 203 6.05 -31.12 -19.83
C SER A 203 4.52 -31.04 -19.78
N VAL A 204 3.83 -31.35 -18.68
CA VAL A 204 2.35 -31.31 -18.67
C VAL A 204 1.82 -29.88 -18.68
N GLY A 205 2.47 -28.95 -17.96
CA GLY A 205 2.14 -27.53 -18.00
C GLY A 205 2.64 -26.82 -19.26
N LEU A 206 3.75 -27.31 -19.84
CA LEU A 206 4.38 -26.76 -21.04
C LEU A 206 3.83 -27.36 -22.35
N TYR A 207 3.09 -28.49 -22.31
CA TYR A 207 2.44 -29.10 -23.48
C TYR A 207 1.49 -28.14 -24.19
N PHE A 208 0.88 -27.21 -23.45
CA PHE A 208 -0.03 -26.21 -24.01
C PHE A 208 0.68 -24.97 -24.56
N VAL A 209 1.98 -24.80 -24.34
CA VAL A 209 2.64 -23.51 -24.50
C VAL A 209 3.72 -23.61 -25.58
N TYR A 210 3.28 -23.59 -26.84
CA TYR A 210 4.15 -23.59 -28.02
C TYR A 210 4.05 -22.29 -28.84
N ASN A 211 3.03 -21.47 -28.56
CA ASN A 211 2.69 -20.27 -29.31
C ASN A 211 2.73 -19.03 -28.40
N LYS A 212 3.15 -17.88 -28.95
CA LYS A 212 3.15 -16.58 -28.25
C LYS A 212 1.80 -16.26 -27.60
N VAL A 213 0.69 -16.68 -28.22
CA VAL A 213 -0.67 -16.51 -27.68
C VAL A 213 -0.90 -17.30 -26.39
N HIS A 214 -0.40 -18.54 -26.31
CA HIS A 214 -0.53 -19.36 -25.10
C HIS A 214 0.32 -18.81 -23.95
N ASN A 215 1.53 -18.30 -24.23
CA ASN A 215 2.36 -17.58 -23.26
C ASN A 215 1.61 -16.39 -22.64
N VAL A 216 0.95 -15.58 -23.47
CA VAL A 216 0.17 -14.43 -23.00
C VAL A 216 -1.04 -14.87 -22.16
N ILE A 217 -1.76 -15.92 -22.57
CA ILE A 217 -2.91 -16.44 -21.82
C ILE A 217 -2.51 -16.94 -20.43
N VAL A 218 -1.44 -17.74 -20.34
CA VAL A 218 -0.93 -18.27 -19.07
C VAL A 218 -0.45 -17.14 -18.16
N SER A 219 0.27 -16.16 -18.72
CA SER A 219 0.71 -14.96 -17.98
C SER A 219 -0.48 -14.14 -17.46
N ALA A 220 -1.51 -13.96 -18.28
CA ALA A 220 -2.71 -13.22 -17.90
C ALA A 220 -3.49 -13.93 -16.80
N PHE A 221 -3.64 -15.26 -16.89
CA PHE A 221 -4.30 -16.06 -15.86
C PHE A 221 -3.55 -16.01 -14.53
N PHE A 222 -2.24 -16.22 -14.55
CA PHE A 222 -1.39 -16.13 -13.36
C PHE A 222 -1.45 -14.74 -12.72
N SER A 223 -1.35 -13.68 -13.53
CA SER A 223 -1.48 -12.29 -13.07
C SER A 223 -2.85 -12.02 -12.44
N GLY A 224 -3.93 -12.54 -13.03
CA GLY A 224 -5.28 -12.45 -12.48
C GLY A 224 -5.42 -13.13 -11.12
N VAL A 225 -4.96 -14.38 -11.00
CA VAL A 225 -5.02 -15.15 -9.75
C VAL A 225 -4.22 -14.45 -8.64
N ILE A 226 -3.00 -13.99 -8.94
CA ILE A 226 -2.18 -13.29 -7.95
C ILE A 226 -2.77 -11.91 -7.61
N SER A 227 -3.33 -11.17 -8.58
CA SER A 227 -4.01 -9.91 -8.27
C SER A 227 -5.20 -10.11 -7.34
N CYS A 228 -5.97 -11.20 -7.51
CA CYS A 228 -7.04 -11.57 -6.58
C CYS A 228 -6.49 -11.93 -5.20
N GLY A 229 -5.40 -12.71 -5.14
CA GLY A 229 -4.70 -13.03 -3.90
C GLY A 229 -4.23 -11.78 -3.15
N ASN A 230 -3.68 -10.79 -3.86
CA ASN A 230 -3.24 -9.53 -3.26
C ASN A 230 -4.41 -8.78 -2.60
N ALA A 231 -5.54 -8.66 -3.32
CA ALA A 231 -6.73 -8.00 -2.79
C ALA A 231 -7.30 -8.75 -1.57
N ALA A 232 -7.28 -10.09 -1.58
CA ALA A 232 -7.70 -10.90 -0.45
C ALA A 232 -6.78 -10.72 0.77
N LEU A 233 -5.46 -10.66 0.56
CA LEU A 233 -4.49 -10.37 1.62
C LEU A 233 -4.70 -8.99 2.23
N ASP A 234 -4.94 -7.97 1.41
CA ASP A 234 -5.23 -6.61 1.90
C ASP A 234 -6.48 -6.58 2.79
N CYS A 235 -7.55 -7.28 2.40
CA CYS A 235 -8.74 -7.43 3.23
C CYS A 235 -8.44 -8.15 4.54
N LEU A 236 -7.74 -9.29 4.48
CA LEU A 236 -7.38 -10.10 5.65
C LEU A 236 -6.54 -9.31 6.66
N ILE A 237 -5.58 -8.52 6.19
CA ILE A 237 -4.77 -7.64 7.03
C ILE A 237 -5.66 -6.64 7.78
N THR A 238 -6.67 -6.06 7.10
CA THR A 238 -7.57 -5.10 7.75
C THR A 238 -8.48 -5.75 8.80
N GLU A 239 -8.83 -7.03 8.64
CA GLU A 239 -9.66 -7.76 9.61
C GLU A 239 -8.86 -8.24 10.83
N VAL A 240 -7.61 -8.67 10.60
CA VAL A 240 -6.73 -9.21 11.66
C VAL A 240 -6.26 -8.13 12.64
N PHE A 241 -6.09 -6.89 12.18
CA PHE A 241 -5.64 -5.80 13.05
C PHE A 241 -6.80 -5.03 13.71
N PRO A 242 -6.72 -4.76 15.04
CA PRO A 242 -7.76 -4.04 15.77
C PRO A 242 -7.85 -2.58 15.32
N THR A 243 -9.01 -1.96 15.48
CA THR A 243 -9.34 -0.66 14.87
C THR A 243 -8.36 0.47 15.22
N ASN A 244 -7.79 0.47 16.43
CA ASN A 244 -6.81 1.45 16.91
C ASN A 244 -5.41 1.29 16.28
N LEU A 245 -5.05 0.08 15.87
CA LEU A 245 -3.71 -0.26 15.34
C LEU A 245 -3.74 -0.64 13.85
N ARG A 246 -4.92 -0.76 13.25
CA ARG A 246 -5.16 -1.19 11.87
C ARG A 246 -4.33 -0.40 10.85
N ALA A 247 -4.35 0.93 10.93
CA ALA A 247 -3.61 1.77 9.99
C ALA A 247 -2.10 1.52 10.05
N THR A 248 -1.55 1.40 11.27
CA THR A 248 -0.12 1.11 11.48
C THR A 248 0.24 -0.31 11.04
N GLY A 249 -0.63 -1.29 11.28
CA GLY A 249 -0.41 -2.68 10.85
C GLY A 249 -0.44 -2.87 9.35
N ILE A 250 -1.36 -2.21 8.65
CA ILE A 250 -1.38 -2.14 7.19
C ILE A 250 -0.08 -1.49 6.68
N ALA A 251 0.34 -0.38 7.29
CA ALA A 251 1.56 0.33 6.88
C ALA A 251 2.83 -0.53 7.02
N ILE A 252 3.00 -1.22 8.15
CA ILE A 252 4.16 -2.10 8.38
C ILE A 252 4.14 -3.30 7.40
N SER A 253 2.96 -3.90 7.19
CA SER A 253 2.80 -5.00 6.23
C SER A 253 3.12 -4.58 4.80
N MET A 254 2.69 -3.37 4.41
CA MET A 254 3.01 -2.76 3.11
C MET A 254 4.51 -2.47 2.95
N VAL A 255 5.20 -2.03 4.00
CA VAL A 255 6.66 -1.85 3.95
C VAL A 255 7.36 -3.19 3.69
N ALA A 256 6.94 -4.25 4.38
CA ALA A 256 7.45 -5.60 4.14
C ALA A 256 7.18 -6.08 2.70
N ALA A 257 5.97 -5.84 2.18
CA ALA A 257 5.61 -6.13 0.79
C ALA A 257 6.55 -5.43 -0.22
N ARG A 258 6.86 -4.14 0.00
CA ARG A 258 7.78 -3.39 -0.88
C ARG A 258 9.20 -3.92 -0.82
N LEU A 259 9.70 -4.26 0.37
CA LEU A 259 11.01 -4.89 0.52
C LEU A 259 11.06 -6.25 -0.18
N GLY A 260 10.00 -7.05 -0.07
CA GLY A 260 9.87 -8.31 -0.80
C GLY A 260 9.96 -8.13 -2.31
N GLY A 261 9.26 -7.14 -2.88
CA GLY A 261 9.36 -6.84 -4.31
C GLY A 261 10.76 -6.42 -4.76
N ILE A 262 11.46 -5.59 -3.97
CA ILE A 262 12.83 -5.16 -4.27
C ILE A 262 13.79 -6.35 -4.24
N ILE A 263 13.77 -7.12 -3.16
CA ILE A 263 14.65 -8.30 -2.98
C ILE A 263 14.32 -9.35 -4.04
N GLY A 264 13.05 -9.62 -4.28
CA GLY A 264 12.59 -10.57 -5.28
C GLY A 264 13.08 -10.23 -6.68
N ASN A 265 12.98 -8.97 -7.09
CA ASN A 265 13.51 -8.52 -8.38
C ASN A 265 15.02 -8.72 -8.53
N ILE A 266 15.80 -8.41 -7.48
CA ILE A 266 17.26 -8.57 -7.51
C ILE A 266 17.65 -10.06 -7.57
N VAL A 267 17.05 -10.88 -6.71
CA VAL A 267 17.37 -12.31 -6.60
C VAL A 267 16.94 -13.06 -7.86
N ILE A 268 15.75 -12.79 -8.39
CA ILE A 268 15.25 -13.44 -9.61
C ILE A 268 16.10 -13.06 -10.81
N ALA A 269 16.51 -11.78 -10.93
CA ALA A 269 17.42 -11.35 -11.99
C ALA A 269 18.70 -12.19 -12.01
N GLN A 270 19.35 -12.37 -10.85
CA GLN A 270 20.57 -13.17 -10.76
C GLN A 270 20.34 -14.66 -11.03
N LEU A 271 19.22 -15.22 -10.56
CA LEU A 271 18.89 -16.63 -10.77
C LEU A 271 18.59 -16.95 -12.24
N LEU A 272 18.00 -16.01 -12.99
CA LEU A 272 17.72 -16.16 -14.42
C LEU A 272 18.99 -16.33 -15.27
N ASP A 273 20.10 -15.75 -14.83
CA ASP A 273 21.38 -15.86 -15.54
C ASP A 273 22.11 -17.18 -15.26
N MET A 274 21.83 -17.84 -14.13
CA MET A 274 22.44 -19.13 -13.78
C MET A 274 21.59 -20.34 -14.20
N TYR A 275 20.29 -20.33 -13.87
CA TYR A 275 19.38 -21.44 -14.14
C TYR A 275 17.95 -20.92 -14.36
N CYS A 276 17.55 -20.81 -15.63
CA CYS A 276 16.27 -20.24 -16.06
C CYS A 276 15.03 -20.85 -15.35
N PRO A 277 14.96 -22.17 -15.05
CA PRO A 277 13.84 -22.73 -14.31
C PRO A 277 13.86 -22.51 -12.78
N ALA A 278 14.95 -22.10 -12.15
CA ALA A 278 14.99 -21.94 -10.68
C ALA A 278 13.96 -20.93 -10.16
N PRO A 279 13.83 -19.72 -10.74
CA PRO A 279 12.88 -18.71 -10.26
C PRO A 279 11.44 -19.20 -10.19
N THR A 280 10.98 -20.00 -11.15
CA THR A 280 9.58 -20.48 -11.18
C THR A 280 9.31 -21.46 -10.04
N PHE A 281 10.21 -22.42 -9.79
CA PHE A 281 10.06 -23.37 -8.69
C PHE A 281 10.17 -22.70 -7.31
N ILE A 282 11.12 -21.78 -7.15
CA ILE A 282 11.29 -21.03 -5.90
C ILE A 282 10.04 -20.21 -5.61
N VAL A 283 9.52 -19.47 -6.59
CA VAL A 283 8.30 -18.68 -6.42
C VAL A 283 7.09 -19.57 -6.15
N ALA A 284 6.93 -20.70 -6.83
CA ALA A 284 5.85 -21.65 -6.55
C ALA A 284 5.91 -22.16 -5.10
N ALA A 285 7.09 -22.56 -4.61
CA ALA A 285 7.27 -23.01 -3.23
C ALA A 285 6.95 -21.89 -2.21
N LEU A 286 7.39 -20.67 -2.49
CA LEU A 286 7.12 -19.49 -1.65
C LEU A 286 5.62 -19.17 -1.59
N LEU A 287 4.93 -19.16 -2.73
CA LEU A 287 3.49 -18.88 -2.79
C LEU A 287 2.67 -19.96 -2.08
N ILE A 288 3.01 -21.25 -2.26
CA ILE A 288 2.35 -22.35 -1.54
C ILE A 288 2.62 -22.23 -0.03
N GLY A 289 3.86 -21.95 0.38
CA GLY A 289 4.22 -21.75 1.78
C GLY A 289 3.47 -20.58 2.42
N GLY A 290 3.37 -19.45 1.74
CA GLY A 290 2.57 -18.30 2.18
C GLY A 290 1.08 -18.62 2.26
N GLY A 291 0.55 -19.37 1.29
CA GLY A 291 -0.83 -19.84 1.29
C GLY A 291 -1.13 -20.76 2.49
N LEU A 292 -0.25 -21.72 2.79
CA LEU A 292 -0.38 -22.59 3.97
C LEU A 292 -0.26 -21.80 5.27
N LEU A 293 0.60 -20.79 5.33
CA LEU A 293 0.76 -19.95 6.50
C LEU A 293 -0.52 -19.13 6.79
N SER A 294 -1.30 -18.80 5.76
CA SER A 294 -2.58 -18.10 5.93
C SER A 294 -3.63 -18.93 6.69
N LEU A 295 -3.51 -20.26 6.73
CA LEU A 295 -4.38 -21.14 7.52
C LEU A 295 -4.17 -20.99 9.04
N PHE A 296 -3.03 -20.44 9.47
CA PHE A 296 -2.76 -20.16 10.88
C PHE A 296 -3.34 -18.82 11.35
N LEU A 297 -3.91 -18.03 10.44
CA LEU A 297 -4.65 -16.83 10.81
C LEU A 297 -6.05 -17.22 11.34
N PRO A 298 -6.56 -16.48 12.34
CA PRO A 298 -7.84 -16.78 12.95
C PRO A 298 -8.95 -16.53 11.94
N ASN A 299 -9.99 -17.36 11.98
CA ASN A 299 -11.14 -17.21 11.09
C ASN A 299 -12.00 -16.01 11.54
N THR A 300 -11.75 -14.83 10.96
CA THR A 300 -12.36 -13.55 11.34
C THR A 300 -13.78 -13.34 10.79
N THR A 301 -14.31 -14.26 9.97
CA THR A 301 -15.58 -14.05 9.24
C THR A 301 -16.84 -14.02 10.12
N ARG A 302 -16.73 -14.24 11.44
CA ARG A 302 -17.89 -14.35 12.36
C ARG A 302 -17.78 -13.58 13.68
N GLU A 303 -16.71 -12.80 13.90
CA GLU A 303 -16.57 -12.00 15.13
C GLU A 303 -16.81 -10.51 14.83
N PRO A 304 -17.58 -9.79 15.67
CA PRO A 304 -17.76 -8.36 15.50
C PRO A 304 -16.42 -7.64 15.67
N LEU A 305 -16.08 -6.78 14.72
CA LEU A 305 -14.90 -5.91 14.76
C LEU A 305 -15.06 -4.91 15.92
N SER A 306 -14.56 -5.25 17.12
CA SER A 306 -14.49 -4.34 18.28
C SER A 306 -13.41 -3.29 18.10
#